data_AF-A0A920DDB8-F1
#
_entry.id   AF-A0A920DDB8-F1
#
_cell.length_a   1.000
_cell.length_b   1.000
_cell.length_c   1.000
_cell.angle_alpha   90.00
_cell.angle_beta   90.00
_cell.angle_gamma   90.00
#
_symmetry.space_group_name_H-M   'P 1'
#
loop_
_entity.id
_entity.type
_entity.pdbx_description
1 polymer ?
#
loop_
_entity_poly.entity_id
_entity_poly.type
_entity_poly.pdbx_seq_one_letter_code
_entity_poly.pdbx_strand_id
1 'polypeptide(L)'
;MVRDNYSYLSHLECPKCERIYYSTEVQQLCSCGSPLLARYDLENLSKDWDPASLKDREMNLWRYHELLPVQQPQHIVCRVSVWICRFQNFI
;
A
#
# COMPACT_ATOMS: atom_id res chain seq x y z
N MET A 1 21.56 6.36 -0.14
CA MET A 1 21.00 5.79 1.10
C MET A 1 19.65 5.22 0.71
N VAL A 2 19.60 3.94 0.32
CA VAL A 2 18.35 3.29 -0.07
C VAL A 2 17.53 3.16 1.20
N ARG A 3 16.35 3.78 1.24
CA ARG A 3 15.40 3.58 2.33
C ARG A 3 14.78 2.21 2.08
N ASP A 4 15.01 1.26 2.98
CA ASP A 4 14.30 -0.03 2.99
C ASP A 4 12.83 0.22 3.36
N ASN A 5 12.07 0.79 2.42
CA ASN A 5 10.65 1.02 2.55
C ASN A 5 9.92 -0.24 2.10
N TYR A 6 9.24 -0.88 3.04
CA TYR A 6 8.41 -2.06 2.76
C TYR A 6 7.19 -1.73 1.88
N SER A 7 6.74 -0.48 1.88
CA SER A 7 5.68 0.03 1.00
C SER A 7 6.03 1.43 0.50
N TYR A 8 5.67 1.70 -0.75
CA TYR A 8 5.83 2.99 -1.42
C TYR A 8 4.54 3.83 -1.36
N LEU A 9 3.58 3.45 -0.52
CA LEU A 9 2.41 4.27 -0.26
C LEU A 9 2.84 5.60 0.39
N SER A 10 2.65 6.69 -0.34
CA SER A 10 3.01 8.04 0.10
C SER A 10 1.93 8.64 0.99
N HIS A 11 0.71 8.79 0.46
CA HIS A 11 -0.40 9.43 1.16
C HIS A 11 -1.74 9.08 0.52
N LEU A 12 -2.83 9.47 1.19
CA LEU A 12 -4.18 9.45 0.65
C LEU A 12 -4.53 10.85 0.14
N GLU A 13 -5.05 10.95 -1.07
CA GLU A 13 -5.42 12.22 -1.68
C GLU A 13 -6.88 12.16 -2.14
N CYS A 14 -7.63 13.23 -1.94
CA CYS A 14 -8.95 13.34 -2.52
C CYS A 14 -8.90 13.98 -3.91
N PRO A 15 -9.46 13.34 -4.95
CA PRO A 15 -9.45 13.88 -6.32
C PRO A 15 -10.32 15.12 -6.50
N LYS A 16 -11.20 15.44 -5.53
CA LYS A 16 -12.11 16.58 -5.59
C LYS A 16 -11.65 17.77 -4.76
N CYS A 17 -11.10 17.49 -3.57
CA CYS A 17 -10.72 18.50 -2.58
C CYS A 17 -9.19 18.74 -2.55
N GLU A 18 -8.39 17.95 -3.28
CA GLU A 18 -6.92 17.92 -3.29
C GLU A 18 -6.28 17.85 -1.89
N ARG A 19 -7.07 17.47 -0.89
CA ARG A 19 -6.61 17.37 0.49
C ARG A 19 -5.85 16.08 0.68
N ILE A 20 -4.70 16.22 1.32
CA ILE A 20 -3.79 15.13 1.66
C ILE A 20 -4.15 14.61 3.06
N TYR A 21 -4.19 13.29 3.19
CA TYR A 21 -4.45 12.56 4.42
C TYR A 21 -3.35 11.52 4.65
N TYR A 22 -3.06 11.25 5.92
CA TYR A 22 -2.06 10.25 6.29
C TYR A 22 -2.61 8.84 6.09
N SER A 23 -1.81 7.96 5.47
CA SER A 23 -2.14 6.56 5.24
C SER A 23 -2.08 5.69 6.50
N THR A 24 -1.50 6.22 7.59
CA THR A 24 -1.38 5.55 8.90
C THR A 24 -2.60 5.74 9.79
N GLU A 25 -3.58 6.53 9.37
CA GLU A 25 -4.80 6.81 10.11
C GLU A 25 -6.00 6.16 9.43
N VAL A 26 -7.00 5.74 10.20
CA VAL A 26 -8.25 5.24 9.64
C VAL A 26 -8.99 6.42 9.03
N GLN A 27 -9.09 6.43 7.71
CA GLN A 27 -9.79 7.45 6.94
C GLN A 27 -10.91 6.81 6.14
N GLN A 28 -12.11 7.37 6.23
CA GLN A 28 -13.25 6.90 5.43
C GLN A 28 -13.40 7.75 4.15
N LEU A 29 -13.98 8.94 4.27
CA LEU A 29 -14.21 9.86 3.15
C LEU A 29 -13.45 11.16 3.40
N CYS A 30 -13.08 11.90 2.34
CA CYS A 30 -12.69 13.31 2.52
C CYS A 30 -13.86 14.02 3.21
N SER A 31 -13.57 15.07 3.97
CA SER A 31 -14.59 15.98 4.50
C SER A 31 -15.56 16.54 3.44
N CYS A 32 -15.23 16.43 2.14
CA CYS A 32 -16.09 16.81 1.03
C CYS A 32 -17.04 15.69 0.54
N GLY A 33 -17.00 14.51 1.16
CA GLY A 33 -17.82 13.34 0.81
C GLY A 33 -17.29 12.46 -0.34
N SER A 34 -16.12 12.78 -0.89
CA SER A 34 -15.49 12.00 -1.96
C SER A 34 -14.55 10.92 -1.41
N PRO A 35 -14.43 9.75 -2.07
CA PRO A 35 -13.49 8.72 -1.68
C PRO A 35 -12.04 9.20 -1.82
N LEU A 36 -11.18 8.73 -0.91
CA LEU A 36 -9.75 9.00 -0.94
C LEU A 36 -9.03 8.01 -1.85
N LEU A 37 -8.04 8.48 -2.59
CA LEU A 37 -7.20 7.69 -3.48
C LEU A 37 -5.81 7.49 -2.86
N ALA A 38 -5.32 6.26 -2.92
CA ALA A 38 -3.95 5.95 -2.52
C ALA A 38 -2.94 6.45 -3.55
N ARG A 39 -1.98 7.27 -3.12
CA ARG A 39 -0.88 7.78 -3.94
C ARG A 39 0.42 7.09 -3.59
N TYR A 40 1.13 6.64 -4.60
CA TYR A 40 2.39 5.90 -4.46
C TYR A 40 3.55 6.71 -5.02
N ASP A 41 4.71 6.59 -4.37
CA ASP A 41 5.96 7.16 -4.84
C ASP A 41 6.55 6.28 -5.95
N LEU A 42 6.02 6.44 -7.15
CA LEU A 42 6.42 5.66 -8.33
C LEU A 42 7.84 6.00 -8.81
N GLU A 43 8.32 7.22 -8.52
CA GLU A 43 9.66 7.63 -8.91
C GLU A 43 10.72 6.83 -8.17
N ASN A 44 10.56 6.69 -6.85
CA ASN A 44 11.48 5.88 -6.05
C ASN A 44 11.25 4.39 -6.29
N LEU A 45 10.00 3.93 -6.44
CA LEU A 45 9.71 2.54 -6.78
C LEU A 45 10.43 2.09 -8.05
N SER A 46 10.43 2.91 -9.10
CA SER A 46 11.08 2.56 -10.37
C SER A 46 12.61 2.47 -10.30
N LYS A 47 13.23 3.09 -9.29
CA LYS A 47 14.68 3.08 -9.08
C LYS A 47 15.11 1.92 -8.18
N ASP A 48 14.30 1.61 -7.17
CA ASP A 48 14.64 0.69 -6.11
C ASP A 48 14.09 -0.73 -6.36
N TRP A 49 13.15 -0.90 -7.29
CA TRP A 49 12.49 -2.17 -7.56
C TRP A 49 12.39 -2.50 -9.06
N ASP A 50 12.76 -3.75 -9.40
CA ASP A 50 12.59 -4.32 -10.75
C ASP A 50 11.44 -5.33 -10.76
N PRO A 51 10.43 -5.18 -11.64
CA PRO A 51 9.38 -6.17 -11.86
C PRO A 51 9.89 -7.59 -12.13
N ALA A 52 11.08 -7.77 -12.69
CA ALA A 52 11.65 -9.10 -12.93
C ALA A 52 11.89 -9.90 -11.63
N SER A 53 12.14 -9.20 -10.52
CA SER A 53 12.31 -9.81 -9.19
C SER A 53 11.07 -10.54 -8.67
N LEU A 54 9.89 -10.28 -9.25
CA LEU A 54 8.64 -10.97 -8.89
C LEU A 54 8.64 -12.46 -9.22
N LYS A 55 9.49 -12.90 -10.15
CA LYS A 55 9.54 -14.30 -10.60
C LYS A 55 10.05 -15.25 -9.50
N ASP A 56 10.96 -14.76 -8.65
CA ASP A 56 11.59 -15.55 -7.60
C ASP A 56 10.80 -15.54 -6.28
N ARG A 57 9.71 -14.76 -6.23
CA ARG A 57 8.87 -14.61 -5.04
C ARG A 57 7.74 -15.64 -5.03
N GLU A 58 7.26 -15.94 -3.83
CA GLU A 58 6.07 -16.77 -3.65
C GLU A 58 4.87 -16.21 -4.43
N MET A 59 4.07 -17.09 -5.02
CA MET A 59 2.89 -16.72 -5.80
C MET A 59 1.70 -16.38 -4.88
N ASN A 60 1.86 -15.34 -4.07
CA ASN A 60 0.84 -14.80 -3.18
C ASN A 60 0.68 -13.29 -3.43
N LEU A 61 -0.37 -12.68 -2.85
CA LEU A 61 -0.66 -11.25 -3.00
C LEU A 61 0.49 -10.36 -2.46
N TRP A 62 1.16 -10.82 -1.41
CA TRP A 62 2.22 -10.09 -0.71
C TRP A 62 3.52 -9.97 -1.49
N ARG A 63 3.64 -10.69 -2.61
CA ARG A 63 4.74 -10.47 -3.55
C ARG A 63 4.77 -9.04 -4.13
N TYR A 64 3.66 -8.29 -4.03
CA TYR A 64 3.54 -6.88 -4.43
C TYR A 64 3.47 -5.94 -3.22
N HIS A 65 4.06 -6.30 -2.07
CA HIS A 65 4.01 -5.52 -0.82
C HIS A 65 4.41 -4.05 -0.99
N GLU A 66 5.29 -3.75 -1.95
CA GLU A 66 5.70 -2.40 -2.32
C GLU A 66 4.51 -1.49 -2.70
N LEU A 67 3.44 -2.08 -3.26
CA LEU A 67 2.22 -1.38 -3.69
C LEU A 67 1.05 -1.59 -2.72
N LEU A 68 1.24 -2.33 -1.64
CA LEU A 68 0.19 -2.58 -0.66
C LEU A 68 0.31 -1.60 0.50
N PRO A 69 -0.80 -1.27 1.19
CA PRO A 69 -0.79 -0.33 2.32
C PRO A 69 -0.12 -0.87 3.60
N VAL A 70 0.63 -1.98 3.53
CA VAL A 70 1.34 -2.54 4.69
C VAL A 70 2.71 -1.90 4.83
N GLN A 71 2.96 -1.28 5.97
CA GLN A 71 4.28 -0.69 6.26
C GLN A 71 5.28 -1.68 6.87
N GLN A 72 4.81 -2.80 7.43
CA GLN A 72 5.66 -3.79 8.09
C GLN A 72 5.16 -5.22 7.81
N PRO A 73 6.03 -6.17 7.46
CA PRO A 73 5.64 -7.55 7.18
C PRO A 73 4.91 -8.23 8.36
N GLN A 74 5.17 -7.76 9.58
CA GLN A 74 4.53 -8.23 10.82
C GLN A 74 3.01 -8.01 10.83
N HIS A 75 2.53 -7.02 10.10
CA HIS A 75 1.10 -6.68 10.00
C HIS A 75 0.40 -7.46 8.88
N ILE A 76 1.11 -8.38 8.22
CA ILE A 76 0.52 -9.30 7.26
C ILE A 76 -0.26 -10.36 8.02
N VAL A 77 -1.58 -10.19 8.04
CA VAL A 77 -2.49 -11.23 8.51
C VAL A 77 -2.91 -12.05 7.30
N CYS A 78 -2.43 -13.28 7.20
CA CYS A 78 -3.00 -14.25 6.27
C CYS A 78 -3.69 -15.37 7.05
N ARG A 79 -5.04 -15.36 7.08
CA ARG A 79 -5.79 -16.51 7.59
C ARG A 79 -5.84 -17.58 6.51
N VAL A 80 -5.46 -18.79 6.90
CA VAL A 80 -5.28 -19.98 6.07
C VAL A 80 -6.63 -20.52 5.58
N SER A 81 -7.21 -19.82 4.62
CA SER A 81 -8.25 -20.32 3.70
C SER A 81 -8.73 -19.11 2.92
N VAL A 82 -8.69 -19.22 1.59
CA VAL A 82 -8.98 -18.20 0.58
C VAL A 82 -7.75 -17.39 0.17
N TRP A 83 -7.51 -17.40 -1.15
CA TRP A 83 -6.54 -16.62 -1.93
C TRP A 83 -6.70 -15.09 -1.81
N ILE A 84 -7.39 -14.62 -0.78
CA ILE A 84 -7.61 -13.23 -0.42
C ILE A 84 -7.11 -13.12 1.01
N CYS A 85 -5.81 -12.85 1.19
CA CYS A 85 -5.34 -12.37 2.49
C CYS A 85 -6.04 -11.01 2.70
N ARG A 86 -7.07 -11.02 3.54
CA ARG A 86 -7.85 -9.82 3.85
C ARG A 86 -6.96 -8.90 4.69
N PHE A 87 -6.77 -7.67 4.22
CA PHE A 87 -6.27 -6.59 5.05
C PHE A 87 -7.29 -6.41 6.20
N GLN A 88 -6.93 -6.80 7.41
CA GLN A 88 -7.77 -6.58 8.59
C GLN A 88 -7.07 -5.59 9.50
N ASN A 89 -7.80 -4.51 9.78
CA ASN A 89 -7.42 -3.29 10.52
C ASN A 89 -6.74 -2.21 9.66
N PHE A 90 -7.56 -1.48 8.90
CA PHE A 90 -7.53 -0.02 8.66
C PHE A 90 -8.72 0.38 7.74
N ILE A 91 -9.94 -0.08 8.09
CA ILE A 91 -11.20 0.39 7.49
C ILE A 91 -12.21 0.67 8.60
#